data_AF-A0A3D2PUT3-F1
#
_entry.id   AF-A0A3D2PUT3-F1
#
_cell.length_a   1.000
_cell.length_b   1.000
_cell.length_c   1.000
_cell.angle_alpha   90.00
_cell.angle_beta   90.00
_cell.angle_gamma   90.00
#
_symmetry.space_group_name_H-M   'P 1'
#
loop_
_entity.id
_entity.type
_entity.pdbx_description
1 polymer ?
#
loop_
_entity_poly.entity_id
_entity_poly.type
_entity_poly.pdbx_seq_one_letter_code
_entity_poly.pdbx_strand_id
1 'polypeptide(L)'
;MITMENRKKTQTGTTIRSAVINRAISYIFEHMDEDITVEDVAHHCAYSKYHLTRMFKEDTDEALYQFIKRVRLERSAWRLKVEKEKSITEIGEEYGYSSSNFATAFKKHLALSPAAFRKSSEQIVEESSFSHGITLDQLDEAEKLITIENLQGVMVVYERKRGNYHNLSDEWCEFIDKYEYLATKDTLYIDCTIDDPSITDEDNCMYELCQTISP
;
A
#
# COMPACT_ATOMS: atom_id res chain seq x y z
N MET A 1 14.53 51.02 3.98
CA MET A 1 14.83 50.01 5.02
C MET A 1 13.50 49.63 5.63
N ILE A 2 12.93 48.44 5.46
CA ILE A 2 13.52 47.10 5.34
C ILE A 2 12.86 46.38 4.17
N THR A 3 13.70 45.84 3.29
CA THR A 3 13.34 44.84 2.29
C THR A 3 13.01 43.53 2.99
N MET A 4 11.85 42.93 2.71
CA MET A 4 11.69 41.49 2.86
C MET A 4 11.10 40.94 1.56
N GLU A 5 12.02 40.59 0.67
CA GLU A 5 11.77 39.71 -0.46
C GLU A 5 11.86 38.25 0.00
N ASN A 6 11.04 37.43 -0.67
CA ASN A 6 11.29 36.04 -1.05
C ASN A 6 10.99 34.90 -0.04
N ARG A 7 9.92 34.12 -0.31
CA ARG A 7 9.97 32.78 -0.96
C ARG A 7 8.61 32.05 -0.82
N LYS A 8 7.74 32.15 -1.84
CA LYS A 8 6.64 31.19 -2.09
C LYS A 8 6.57 30.86 -3.59
N LYS A 9 7.67 30.40 -4.17
CA LYS A 9 7.73 29.95 -5.58
C LYS A 9 8.05 28.46 -5.77
N THR A 10 8.09 27.66 -4.69
CA THR A 10 8.50 26.24 -4.76
C THR A 10 7.40 25.23 -4.40
N GLN A 11 6.20 25.66 -3.98
CA GLN A 11 5.20 24.73 -3.42
C GLN A 11 4.27 24.08 -4.46
N THR A 12 3.90 24.79 -5.53
CA THR A 12 2.91 24.30 -6.50
C THR A 12 3.40 23.12 -7.34
N GLY A 13 4.68 23.08 -7.70
CA GLY A 13 5.26 21.99 -8.51
C GLY A 13 5.35 20.66 -7.77
N THR A 14 5.70 20.70 -6.47
CA THR A 14 5.79 19.50 -5.61
C THR A 14 4.41 18.91 -5.33
N THR A 15 3.38 19.74 -5.12
CA THR A 15 2.01 19.27 -4.86
C THR A 15 1.40 18.58 -6.08
N ILE A 16 1.56 19.13 -7.29
CA ILE A 16 1.05 18.51 -8.52
C ILE A 16 1.73 17.17 -8.76
N ARG A 17 3.05 17.13 -8.57
CA ARG A 17 3.85 15.93 -8.75
C ARG A 17 3.43 14.80 -7.80
N SER A 18 3.33 15.09 -6.50
CA SER A 18 2.87 14.13 -5.49
C SER A 18 1.46 13.61 -5.80
N ALA A 19 0.54 14.48 -6.23
CA ALA A 19 -0.81 14.05 -6.62
C ALA A 19 -0.81 13.07 -7.81
N VAL A 20 0.07 13.27 -8.80
CA VAL A 20 0.20 12.34 -9.93
C VAL A 20 0.78 11.00 -9.49
N ILE A 21 1.80 11.01 -8.62
CA ILE A 21 2.37 9.76 -8.09
C ILE A 21 1.35 9.00 -7.26
N ASN A 22 0.58 9.69 -6.43
CA ASN A 22 -0.48 9.05 -5.66
C ASN A 22 -1.56 8.44 -6.57
N ARG A 23 -1.94 9.15 -7.64
CA ARG A 23 -2.86 8.62 -8.65
C ARG A 23 -2.30 7.38 -9.34
N ALA A 24 -1.01 7.36 -9.68
CA ALA A 24 -0.35 6.20 -10.27
C ALA A 24 -0.40 5.00 -9.32
N ILE A 25 -0.07 5.20 -8.05
CA ILE A 25 -0.08 4.14 -7.03
C ILE A 25 -1.51 3.62 -6.79
N SER A 26 -2.52 4.48 -6.67
CA SER A 26 -3.92 4.05 -6.52
C SER A 26 -4.37 3.21 -7.71
N TYR A 27 -4.07 3.66 -8.94
CA TYR A 27 -4.41 2.92 -10.15
C TYR A 27 -3.76 1.54 -10.17
N ILE A 28 -2.48 1.44 -9.78
CA ILE A 28 -1.77 0.15 -9.65
C ILE A 28 -2.52 -0.74 -8.66
N PHE A 29 -2.81 -0.27 -7.45
CA PHE A 29 -3.49 -1.10 -6.45
C PHE A 29 -4.91 -1.52 -6.85
N GLU A 30 -5.66 -0.68 -7.56
CA GLU A 30 -7.01 -1.02 -8.01
C GLU A 30 -7.03 -2.08 -9.12
N HIS A 31 -5.94 -2.25 -9.87
CA HIS A 31 -5.90 -3.09 -11.08
C HIS A 31 -4.89 -4.24 -11.01
N MET A 32 -4.43 -4.69 -9.83
CA MET A 32 -3.44 -5.79 -9.77
C MET A 32 -3.95 -7.16 -10.15
N ASP A 33 -5.27 -7.33 -10.21
CA ASP A 33 -5.88 -8.58 -10.71
C ASP A 33 -6.03 -8.55 -12.24
N GLU A 34 -5.50 -7.51 -12.89
CA GLU A 34 -5.43 -7.34 -14.35
C GLU A 34 -3.96 -7.37 -14.84
N ASP A 35 -3.76 -7.58 -16.15
CA ASP A 35 -2.42 -7.51 -16.75
C ASP A 35 -1.99 -6.07 -17.03
N ILE A 36 -1.82 -5.28 -15.97
CA ILE A 36 -1.41 -3.88 -16.10
C ILE A 36 0.04 -3.72 -16.55
N THR A 37 0.28 -2.69 -17.35
CA THR A 37 1.61 -2.32 -17.83
C THR A 37 2.00 -0.91 -17.40
N VAL A 38 3.28 -0.56 -17.54
CA VAL A 38 3.77 0.81 -17.28
C VAL A 38 3.07 1.81 -18.20
N GLU A 39 2.78 1.40 -19.43
CA GLU A 39 2.02 2.18 -20.41
C GLU A 39 0.60 2.52 -19.92
N ASP A 40 -0.09 1.56 -19.31
CA ASP A 40 -1.45 1.78 -18.79
C ASP A 40 -1.46 2.80 -17.64
N VAL A 41 -0.53 2.66 -16.70
CA VAL A 41 -0.38 3.63 -15.59
C VAL A 41 -0.06 5.03 -16.13
N ALA A 42 0.82 5.11 -17.13
CA ALA A 42 1.19 6.38 -17.76
C ALA A 42 0.00 7.02 -18.49
N HIS A 43 -0.76 6.23 -19.24
CA HIS A 43 -1.97 6.67 -19.92
C HIS A 43 -3.02 7.18 -18.93
N HIS A 44 -3.28 6.43 -17.86
CA HIS A 44 -4.20 6.82 -16.80
C HIS A 44 -3.82 8.16 -16.16
N CYS A 45 -2.52 8.41 -15.99
CA CYS A 45 -2.01 9.66 -15.42
C CYS A 45 -1.94 10.81 -16.43
N ALA A 46 -2.21 10.57 -17.72
CA ALA A 46 -2.03 11.52 -18.83
C ALA A 46 -0.55 11.98 -19.01
N TYR A 47 0.40 11.08 -18.80
CA TYR A 47 1.83 11.31 -19.02
C TYR A 47 2.42 10.34 -20.05
N SER A 48 3.53 10.73 -20.66
CA SER A 48 4.35 9.76 -21.39
C SER A 48 4.97 8.76 -20.41
N LYS A 49 5.14 7.51 -20.85
CA LYS A 49 5.82 6.44 -20.10
C LYS A 49 7.16 6.90 -19.50
N TYR A 50 7.99 7.55 -20.31
CA TYR A 50 9.32 7.99 -19.90
C TYR A 50 9.25 9.05 -18.79
N HIS A 51 8.34 10.02 -18.92
CA HIS A 51 8.19 11.08 -17.94
C HIS A 51 7.65 10.53 -16.62
N LEU A 52 6.58 9.72 -16.66
CA LEU A 52 6.01 9.13 -15.45
C LEU A 52 7.02 8.23 -14.75
N THR A 53 7.72 7.36 -15.49
CA THR A 53 8.71 6.44 -14.87
C THR A 53 9.82 7.19 -14.15
N ARG A 54 10.32 8.28 -14.75
CA ARG A 54 11.34 9.13 -14.12
C ARG A 54 10.79 9.80 -12.87
N MET A 55 9.63 10.45 -12.99
CA MET A 55 9.01 11.18 -11.89
C MET A 55 8.68 10.24 -10.72
N PHE A 56 8.12 9.06 -11.01
CA PHE A 56 7.83 8.03 -10.02
C PHE A 56 9.09 7.59 -9.28
N LYS A 57 10.18 7.37 -10.01
CA LYS A 57 11.44 6.95 -9.38
C LYS A 57 12.07 8.02 -8.50
N GLU A 58 12.06 9.29 -8.90
CA GLU A 58 12.64 10.32 -8.01
C GLU A 58 11.74 10.66 -6.80
N ASP A 59 10.45 10.27 -6.81
CA ASP A 59 9.54 10.45 -5.64
C ASP A 59 9.49 9.25 -4.71
N THR A 60 9.54 8.03 -5.26
CA THR A 60 9.36 6.78 -4.49
C THR A 60 10.65 6.02 -4.24
N ASP A 61 11.76 6.49 -4.83
CA ASP A 61 13.04 5.79 -4.94
C ASP A 61 12.97 4.40 -5.62
N GLU A 62 11.83 4.05 -6.20
CA GLU A 62 11.56 2.77 -6.85
C GLU A 62 11.20 2.99 -8.32
N ALA A 63 11.71 2.15 -9.22
CA ALA A 63 11.29 2.23 -10.62
C ALA A 63 9.85 1.72 -10.75
N LEU A 64 8.99 2.44 -11.48
CA LEU A 64 7.57 2.10 -11.65
C LEU A 64 7.32 0.63 -12.03
N TYR A 65 8.10 0.08 -12.96
CA TYR A 65 8.01 -1.34 -13.32
C TYR A 65 8.37 -2.30 -12.16
N GLN A 66 9.36 -1.94 -11.35
CA GLN A 66 9.75 -2.74 -10.18
C GLN A 66 8.67 -2.66 -9.10
N PHE A 67 8.07 -1.49 -8.90
CA PHE A 67 6.93 -1.30 -8.01
C PHE A 67 5.76 -2.22 -8.38
N ILE A 68 5.33 -2.22 -9.65
CA ILE A 68 4.26 -3.12 -10.14
C ILE A 68 4.62 -4.58 -9.87
N LYS A 69 5.87 -4.99 -10.17
CA LYS A 69 6.32 -6.36 -9.94
C LYS A 69 6.32 -6.74 -8.47
N ARG A 70 6.79 -5.84 -7.60
CA ARG A 70 6.82 -6.03 -6.16
C ARG A 70 5.41 -6.23 -5.62
N VAL A 71 4.49 -5.30 -5.92
CA VAL A 71 3.09 -5.40 -5.49
C VAL A 71 2.43 -6.69 -5.97
N ARG A 72 2.69 -7.14 -7.21
CA ARG A 72 2.20 -8.45 -7.70
C ARG A 72 2.71 -9.62 -6.84
N LEU A 73 4.00 -9.61 -6.48
CA LEU A 73 4.57 -10.68 -5.65
C LEU A 73 4.05 -10.64 -4.21
N GLU A 74 3.96 -9.45 -3.61
CA GLU A 74 3.44 -9.28 -2.24
C GLU A 74 1.96 -9.68 -2.17
N ARG A 75 1.12 -9.27 -3.13
CA ARG A 75 -0.28 -9.74 -3.21
C ARG A 75 -0.40 -11.24 -3.44
N SER A 76 0.45 -11.81 -4.28
CA SER A 76 0.48 -13.27 -4.46
C SER A 76 0.84 -13.99 -3.15
N ALA A 77 1.73 -13.41 -2.33
CA ALA A 77 2.08 -13.95 -1.03
C ALA A 77 0.89 -13.86 -0.07
N TRP A 78 0.19 -12.74 -0.04
CA TRP A 78 -1.03 -12.58 0.76
C TRP A 78 -2.08 -13.63 0.37
N ARG A 79 -2.30 -13.86 -0.92
CA ARG A 79 -3.22 -14.91 -1.41
C ARG A 79 -2.75 -16.31 -1.05
N LEU A 80 -1.45 -16.59 -1.06
CA LEU A 80 -0.92 -17.86 -0.55
C LEU A 80 -1.22 -18.08 0.95
N LYS A 81 -1.37 -17.00 1.75
CA LYS A 81 -1.78 -17.08 3.16
C LYS A 81 -3.25 -17.45 3.29
N VAL A 82 -4.13 -16.77 2.57
CA VAL A 82 -5.59 -16.80 2.82
C VAL A 82 -6.36 -17.78 1.92
N GLU A 83 -5.89 -18.06 0.70
CA GLU A 83 -6.53 -18.98 -0.26
C GLU A 83 -5.82 -20.34 -0.22
N LYS A 84 -6.14 -21.16 0.79
CA LYS A 84 -5.50 -22.47 0.98
C LYS A 84 -5.92 -23.50 -0.07
N GLU A 85 -7.11 -23.33 -0.64
CA GLU A 85 -7.73 -24.17 -1.65
C GLU A 85 -7.17 -23.96 -3.06
N LYS A 86 -6.68 -22.75 -3.38
CA LYS A 86 -6.05 -22.49 -4.68
C LYS A 86 -4.63 -23.06 -4.74
N SER A 87 -4.24 -23.62 -5.88
CA SER A 87 -2.88 -24.08 -6.10
C SER A 87 -1.91 -22.90 -6.25
N ILE A 88 -0.63 -23.16 -5.98
CA ILE A 88 0.44 -22.18 -6.18
C ILE A 88 0.52 -21.73 -7.65
N THR A 89 0.24 -22.65 -8.58
CA THR A 89 0.24 -22.37 -10.01
C THR A 89 -0.87 -21.42 -10.39
N GLU A 90 -2.11 -21.68 -9.95
CA GLU A 90 -3.25 -20.81 -10.23
C GLU A 90 -3.01 -19.39 -9.73
N ILE A 91 -2.52 -19.23 -8.49
CA ILE A 91 -2.21 -17.89 -7.94
C ILE A 91 -1.10 -17.21 -8.77
N GLY A 92 -0.05 -17.93 -9.17
CA GLY A 92 1.02 -17.35 -9.99
C GLY A 92 0.54 -16.90 -11.38
N GLU A 93 -0.33 -17.69 -12.01
CA GLU A 93 -0.90 -17.41 -13.32
C GLU A 93 -1.84 -16.21 -13.30
N GLU A 94 -2.64 -16.04 -12.25
CA GLU A 94 -3.51 -14.87 -12.06
C GLU A 94 -2.70 -13.55 -11.96
N TYR A 95 -1.43 -13.59 -11.55
CA TYR A 95 -0.51 -12.42 -11.57
C TYR A 95 0.39 -12.34 -12.82
N GLY A 96 0.09 -13.11 -13.86
CA GLY A 96 0.78 -13.08 -15.15
C GLY A 96 2.14 -13.78 -15.15
N TYR A 97 2.39 -14.70 -14.20
CA TYR A 97 3.61 -15.51 -14.18
C TYR A 97 3.34 -16.93 -14.66
N SER A 98 4.26 -17.47 -15.47
CA SER A 98 4.34 -18.93 -15.61
C SER A 98 4.85 -19.55 -14.31
N SER A 99 4.53 -20.83 -14.05
CA SER A 99 4.88 -21.48 -12.78
C SER A 99 6.40 -21.44 -12.48
N SER A 100 7.25 -21.60 -13.51
CA SER A 100 8.72 -21.57 -13.37
C SER A 100 9.26 -20.17 -13.08
N ASN A 101 8.70 -19.16 -13.73
CA ASN A 101 9.09 -17.77 -13.51
C ASN A 101 8.57 -17.24 -12.17
N PHE A 102 7.36 -17.67 -11.76
CA PHE A 102 6.77 -17.30 -10.48
C PHE A 102 7.64 -17.74 -9.31
N ALA A 103 7.97 -19.04 -9.24
CA ALA A 103 8.78 -19.57 -8.13
C ALA A 103 10.14 -18.88 -8.01
N THR A 104 10.76 -18.56 -9.15
CA THR A 104 12.05 -17.87 -9.20
C THR A 104 11.94 -16.41 -8.74
N ALA A 105 10.94 -15.67 -9.25
CA ALA A 105 10.71 -14.27 -8.90
C ALA A 105 10.31 -14.13 -7.42
N PHE A 106 9.39 -14.97 -6.96
CA PHE A 106 8.90 -15.01 -5.58
C PHE A 106 10.05 -15.30 -4.61
N LYS A 107 10.86 -16.35 -4.87
CA LYS A 107 12.01 -16.66 -4.02
C LYS A 107 13.07 -15.56 -4.00
N LYS A 108 13.27 -14.87 -5.12
CA LYS A 108 14.18 -13.72 -5.17
C LYS A 108 13.68 -12.57 -4.29
N HIS A 109 12.37 -12.37 -4.23
CA HIS A 109 11.76 -11.27 -3.50
C HIS A 109 11.60 -11.56 -2.00
N LEU A 110 11.05 -12.72 -1.64
CA LEU A 110 10.69 -13.09 -0.26
C LEU A 110 11.67 -14.07 0.39
N ALA A 111 12.80 -14.38 -0.25
CA ALA A 111 13.80 -15.36 0.16
C ALA A 111 13.31 -16.83 0.33
N LEU A 112 12.00 -17.07 0.25
CA LEU A 112 11.35 -18.37 0.39
C LEU A 112 10.69 -18.79 -0.92
N SER A 113 10.63 -20.10 -1.20
CA SER A 113 9.77 -20.58 -2.30
C SER A 113 8.29 -20.41 -1.94
N PRO A 114 7.37 -20.26 -2.92
CA PRO A 114 5.93 -20.15 -2.66
C PRO A 114 5.38 -21.28 -1.77
N ALA A 115 5.84 -22.53 -1.98
CA ALA A 115 5.41 -23.68 -1.20
C ALA A 115 5.90 -23.63 0.25
N ALA A 116 7.15 -23.19 0.45
CA ALA A 116 7.71 -22.99 1.80
C ALA A 116 6.95 -21.88 2.53
N PHE A 117 6.76 -20.73 1.86
CA PHE A 117 6.02 -19.60 2.41
C PHE A 117 4.59 -19.98 2.83
N ARG A 118 3.84 -20.68 1.97
CA ARG A 118 2.48 -21.16 2.31
C ARG A 118 2.47 -22.08 3.53
N LYS A 119 3.49 -22.92 3.70
CA LYS A 119 3.58 -23.87 4.82
C LYS A 119 3.91 -23.16 6.13
N SER A 120 4.69 -22.08 6.10
CA SER A 120 5.13 -21.34 7.28
C SER A 120 4.35 -20.05 7.52
N SER A 121 3.28 -19.77 6.75
CA SER A 121 2.60 -18.48 6.79
C SER A 121 2.01 -18.14 8.15
N GLU A 122 1.51 -19.13 8.87
CA GLU A 122 0.93 -18.96 10.21
C GLU A 122 2.02 -18.55 11.21
N GLN A 123 3.16 -19.25 11.20
CA GLN A 123 4.32 -18.92 12.02
C GLN A 123 4.85 -17.51 11.71
N ILE A 124 4.91 -17.15 10.43
CA ILE A 124 5.33 -15.81 9.99
C ILE A 124 4.40 -14.71 10.55
N VAL A 125 3.09 -14.98 10.64
CA VAL A 125 2.13 -14.05 11.26
C VAL A 125 2.34 -13.96 12.77
N GLU A 126 2.53 -15.09 13.45
CA GLU A 126 2.75 -15.11 14.91
C GLU A 126 4.07 -14.44 15.31
N GLU A 127 5.13 -14.63 14.52
CA GLU A 127 6.45 -14.03 14.73
C GLU A 127 6.51 -12.54 14.35
N SER A 128 5.49 -12.03 13.65
CA SER A 128 5.41 -10.61 13.28
C SER A 128 5.44 -9.70 14.51
N SER A 129 6.15 -8.58 14.42
CA SER A 129 6.17 -7.53 15.45
C SER A 129 4.76 -6.95 15.71
N PHE A 130 3.82 -7.17 14.78
CA PHE A 130 2.43 -6.71 14.84
C PHE A 130 1.45 -7.74 15.40
N SER A 131 1.87 -8.98 15.69
CA SER A 131 0.99 -9.97 16.33
C SER A 131 0.67 -9.57 17.78
N HIS A 132 1.52 -8.74 18.40
CA HIS A 132 1.41 -8.38 19.82
C HIS A 132 1.27 -9.59 20.76
N GLY A 133 1.79 -10.75 20.34
CA GLY A 133 1.67 -12.01 21.09
C GLY A 133 0.28 -12.66 21.04
N ILE A 134 -0.61 -12.18 20.16
CA ILE A 134 -1.91 -12.79 19.89
C ILE A 134 -1.70 -13.98 18.95
N THR A 135 -2.18 -15.16 19.35
CA THR A 135 -2.17 -16.36 18.51
C THR A 135 -3.42 -16.42 17.63
N LEU A 136 -3.37 -17.18 16.54
CA LEU A 136 -4.53 -17.37 15.67
C LEU A 136 -5.71 -17.99 16.43
N ASP A 137 -5.46 -18.97 17.31
CA ASP A 137 -6.48 -19.58 18.17
C ASP A 137 -7.22 -18.57 19.07
N GLN A 138 -6.56 -17.47 19.46
CA GLN A 138 -7.18 -16.40 20.26
C GLN A 138 -8.10 -15.50 19.43
N LEU A 139 -7.95 -15.48 18.10
CA LEU A 139 -8.78 -14.69 17.19
C LEU A 139 -10.10 -15.36 16.83
N ASP A 140 -10.25 -16.67 17.06
CA ASP A 140 -11.51 -17.41 16.80
C ASP A 140 -12.71 -16.85 17.59
N GLU A 141 -12.46 -16.27 18.77
CA GLU A 141 -13.52 -15.60 19.53
C GLU A 141 -13.90 -14.25 18.92
N ALA A 142 -12.93 -13.55 18.33
CA ALA A 142 -13.14 -12.28 17.65
C ALA A 142 -13.89 -12.46 16.33
N GLU A 143 -13.74 -13.60 15.64
CA GLU A 143 -14.48 -13.92 14.41
C GLU A 143 -15.99 -13.76 14.60
N LYS A 144 -16.51 -14.16 15.77
CA LYS A 144 -17.95 -14.06 16.09
C LYS A 144 -18.45 -12.62 16.22
N LEU A 145 -17.55 -11.66 16.37
CA LEU A 145 -17.85 -10.24 16.47
C LEU A 145 -17.76 -9.53 15.12
N ILE A 146 -17.24 -10.18 14.08
CA ILE A 146 -17.08 -9.59 12.75
C ILE A 146 -18.45 -9.44 12.09
N THR A 147 -18.79 -8.21 11.72
CA THR A 147 -19.94 -7.89 10.87
C THR A 147 -19.47 -7.43 9.50
N ILE A 148 -20.26 -7.73 8.47
CA ILE A 148 -20.04 -7.23 7.11
C ILE A 148 -21.05 -6.11 6.86
N GLU A 149 -20.54 -4.91 6.67
CA GLU A 149 -21.36 -3.71 6.46
C GLU A 149 -21.01 -3.05 5.11
N ASN A 150 -22.02 -2.47 4.47
CA ASN A 150 -21.83 -1.66 3.27
C ASN A 150 -21.84 -0.18 3.65
N LEU A 151 -20.69 0.47 3.50
CA LEU A 151 -20.53 1.89 3.81
C LEU A 151 -20.70 2.73 2.55
N GLN A 152 -21.35 3.88 2.68
CA GLN A 152 -21.41 4.86 1.59
C GLN A 152 -20.03 5.48 1.36
N GLY A 153 -19.75 5.86 0.10
CA GLY A 153 -18.53 6.58 -0.23
C GLY A 153 -18.43 7.88 0.56
N VAL A 154 -17.32 8.05 1.29
CA VAL A 154 -17.02 9.25 2.06
C VAL A 154 -15.92 10.05 1.36
N MET A 155 -16.02 11.37 1.42
CA MET A 155 -14.95 12.23 0.96
C MET A 155 -13.92 12.39 2.08
N VAL A 156 -12.65 12.22 1.75
CA VAL A 156 -11.55 12.32 2.72
C VAL A 156 -10.46 13.23 2.20
N VAL A 157 -9.79 13.91 3.13
CA VAL A 157 -8.37 14.28 2.93
C VAL A 157 -7.53 13.11 3.38
N TYR A 158 -6.47 12.79 2.64
CA TYR A 158 -5.56 11.71 3.01
C TYR A 158 -4.09 12.08 2.78
N GLU A 159 -3.23 11.44 3.56
CA GLU A 159 -1.79 11.38 3.31
C GLU A 159 -1.35 9.94 3.19
N ARG A 160 -0.76 9.61 2.02
CA ARG A 160 -0.09 8.33 1.82
C ARG A 160 1.33 8.42 2.36
N LYS A 161 1.68 7.46 3.21
CA LYS A 161 3.00 7.31 3.81
C LYS A 161 3.61 5.97 3.42
N ARG A 162 4.93 5.91 3.57
CA ARG A 162 5.73 4.70 3.43
C ARG A 162 6.71 4.67 4.61
N GLY A 163 6.66 3.61 5.39
CA GLY A 163 7.42 3.51 6.62
C GLY A 163 6.91 2.38 7.52
N ASN A 164 7.23 2.50 8.80
CA ASN A 164 6.89 1.50 9.80
C ASN A 164 5.59 1.86 10.55
N TYR A 165 4.66 0.90 10.63
CA TYR A 165 3.37 1.09 11.32
C TYR A 165 3.53 1.37 12.82
N HIS A 166 4.67 1.05 13.45
CA HIS A 166 4.97 1.45 14.83
C HIS A 166 5.00 2.98 15.02
N ASN A 167 5.18 3.76 13.94
CA ASN A 167 5.18 5.21 13.96
C ASN A 167 3.78 5.83 13.86
N LEU A 168 2.72 5.04 13.63
CA LEU A 168 1.37 5.53 13.36
C LEU A 168 0.86 6.51 14.42
N SER A 169 1.18 6.28 15.70
CA SER A 169 0.75 7.15 16.80
C SER A 169 1.24 8.59 16.63
N ASP A 170 2.53 8.77 16.38
CA ASP A 170 3.13 10.11 16.22
C ASP A 170 2.64 10.76 14.92
N GLU A 171 2.54 9.96 13.87
CA GLU A 171 2.09 10.43 12.57
C GLU A 171 0.62 10.83 12.53
N TRP A 172 -0.23 10.16 13.31
CA TRP A 172 -1.62 10.57 13.51
C TRP A 172 -1.70 11.92 14.21
N CYS A 173 -0.87 12.17 15.22
CA CYS A 173 -0.82 13.48 15.88
C CYS A 173 -0.49 14.59 14.88
N GLU A 174 0.57 14.40 14.08
CA GLU A 174 0.99 15.36 13.06
C GLU A 174 -0.10 15.60 12.00
N PHE A 175 -0.76 14.53 11.54
CA PHE A 175 -1.81 14.60 10.54
C PHE A 175 -3.04 15.36 11.06
N ILE A 176 -3.49 15.05 12.28
CA ILE A 176 -4.63 15.71 12.92
C ILE A 176 -4.34 17.20 13.13
N ASP A 177 -3.17 17.55 13.68
CA ASP A 177 -2.78 18.94 13.88
C ASP A 177 -2.75 19.72 12.56
N LYS A 178 -2.30 19.07 11.48
CA LYS A 178 -2.23 19.69 10.15
C LYS A 178 -3.61 19.95 9.54
N TYR A 179 -4.59 19.06 9.74
CA TYR A 179 -5.93 19.15 9.13
C TYR A 179 -7.05 19.49 10.13
N GLU A 180 -6.71 19.94 11.34
CA GLU A 180 -7.65 20.31 12.40
C GLU A 180 -8.72 21.30 11.90
N TYR A 181 -8.33 22.23 11.03
CA TYR A 181 -9.24 23.23 10.46
C TYR A 181 -10.36 22.65 9.57
N LEU A 182 -10.26 21.38 9.16
CA LEU A 182 -11.29 20.64 8.42
C LEU A 182 -12.15 19.76 9.35
N ALA A 183 -11.78 19.62 10.61
CA ALA A 183 -12.43 18.70 11.54
C ALA A 183 -13.77 19.25 12.05
N THR A 184 -14.71 18.34 12.26
CA THR A 184 -16.03 18.58 12.85
C THR A 184 -16.28 17.53 13.93
N LYS A 185 -17.38 17.69 14.68
CA LYS A 185 -17.81 16.68 15.66
C LYS A 185 -18.11 15.30 15.06
N ASP A 186 -18.40 15.25 13.76
CA ASP A 186 -18.80 14.03 13.03
C ASP A 186 -17.65 13.50 12.15
N THR A 187 -16.45 14.07 12.30
CA THR A 187 -15.26 13.66 11.56
C THR A 187 -14.82 12.26 12.00
N LEU A 188 -14.58 11.40 11.01
CA LEU A 188 -14.01 10.07 11.20
C LEU A 188 -12.55 10.11 10.77
N TYR A 189 -11.71 9.44 11.56
CA TYR A 189 -10.31 9.20 11.27
C TYR A 189 -10.15 7.73 10.91
N ILE A 190 -9.53 7.46 9.77
CA ILE A 190 -9.45 6.12 9.17
C ILE A 190 -7.99 5.89 8.78
N ASP A 191 -7.38 4.82 9.29
CA ASP A 191 -6.13 4.30 8.74
C ASP A 191 -6.44 3.20 7.70
N CYS A 192 -5.69 3.23 6.60
CA CYS A 192 -5.71 2.17 5.60
C CYS A 192 -4.31 1.57 5.53
N THR A 193 -4.11 0.40 6.15
CA THR A 193 -2.88 -0.38 6.00
C THR A 193 -2.95 -1.14 4.68
N ILE A 194 -2.01 -0.86 3.77
CA ILE A 194 -2.04 -1.42 2.41
C ILE A 194 -1.14 -2.65 2.32
N ASP A 195 0.04 -2.55 2.91
CA ASP A 195 1.03 -3.63 2.91
C ASP A 195 0.89 -4.51 4.16
N ASP A 196 1.15 -5.80 4.00
CA ASP A 196 1.19 -6.74 5.11
C ASP A 196 2.63 -6.81 5.64
N PRO A 197 2.91 -6.38 6.89
CA PRO A 197 4.27 -6.33 7.43
C PRO A 197 4.89 -7.70 7.69
N SER A 198 4.12 -8.78 7.53
CA SER A 198 4.63 -10.15 7.52
C SER A 198 5.14 -10.60 6.13
N ILE A 199 4.93 -9.79 5.09
CA ILE A 199 5.32 -10.01 3.69
C ILE A 199 6.27 -8.91 3.24
N THR A 200 5.86 -7.66 3.45
CA THR A 200 6.60 -6.45 3.11
C THR A 200 7.56 -6.11 4.23
N ASP A 201 8.74 -5.60 3.87
CA ASP A 201 9.69 -5.04 4.84
C ASP A 201 8.99 -4.00 5.73
N GLU A 202 9.01 -4.21 7.05
CA GLU A 202 8.25 -3.43 8.02
C GLU A 202 8.61 -1.95 7.99
N ASP A 203 9.84 -1.58 7.59
CA ASP A 203 10.27 -0.19 7.45
C ASP A 203 9.84 0.46 6.13
N ASN A 204 9.14 -0.28 5.27
CA ASN A 204 8.79 0.12 3.91
C ASN A 204 7.33 -0.11 3.54
N CYS A 205 6.47 -0.41 4.53
CA CYS A 205 5.04 -0.61 4.33
C CYS A 205 4.34 0.69 3.92
N MET A 206 3.41 0.61 2.98
CA MET A 206 2.54 1.70 2.57
C MET A 206 1.23 1.71 3.35
N TYR A 207 0.79 2.90 3.71
CA TYR A 207 -0.45 3.13 4.44
C TYR A 207 -0.95 4.55 4.22
N GLU A 208 -2.21 4.78 4.55
CA GLU A 208 -2.85 6.09 4.42
C GLU A 208 -3.50 6.50 5.73
N LEU A 209 -3.31 7.77 6.08
CA LEU A 209 -4.05 8.45 7.15
C LEU A 209 -5.13 9.28 6.50
N CYS A 210 -6.38 9.04 6.86
CA CYS A 210 -7.53 9.69 6.25
C CYS A 210 -8.39 10.40 7.30
N GLN A 211 -8.92 11.56 6.94
CA GLN A 211 -9.93 12.28 7.71
C GLN A 211 -11.12 12.60 6.81
N THR A 212 -12.34 12.27 7.25
CA THR A 212 -13.54 12.66 6.50
C THR A 212 -13.73 14.17 6.50
N ILE A 213 -14.12 14.68 5.33
CA ILE A 213 -14.44 16.10 5.14
C ILE A 213 -15.90 16.24 4.71
N SER A 214 -16.57 17.26 5.25
CA SER A 214 -17.91 17.62 4.80
C SER A 214 -17.81 18.34 3.44
N PRO A 215 -18.69 18.04 2.47
CA PRO A 215 -18.73 18.72 1.17
C PRO A 215 -18.93 20.23 1.23
#